data_AF-A0A9W6WPA8-F1
#
_entry.id   AF-A0A9W6WPA8-F1
#
_cell.length_a   1.000
_cell.length_b   1.000
_cell.length_c   1.000
_cell.angle_alpha   90.00
_cell.angle_beta   90.00
_cell.angle_gamma   90.00
#
_symmetry.space_group_name_H-M   'P 1'
#
loop_
_entity.id
_entity.type
_entity.pdbx_description
1 polymer ?
#
loop_
_entity_poly.entity_id
_entity_poly.type
_entity_poly.pdbx_seq_one_letter_code
_entity_poly.pdbx_strand_id
1 'polypeptide(L)'
;MGELILNWYFGVQSFQFAPETADVPLLMCHGEKDPVVRFEYGKMSREKLESAGVKNVEFHSYPDMEHGACMEELDDVTKWLQRVIPETQK
;
A
#
# COMPACT_ATOMS: atom_id res chain seq x y z
N MET A 1 0.00 -14.04 -3.96
CA MET A 1 0.72 -12.90 -4.59
C MET A 1 0.18 -11.65 -3.95
N GLY A 2 1.01 -10.88 -3.24
CA GLY A 2 0.62 -9.58 -2.69
C GLY A 2 1.14 -8.47 -3.60
N GLU A 3 0.39 -7.39 -3.73
CA GLU A 3 0.84 -6.20 -4.47
C GLU A 3 1.38 -5.16 -3.49
N LEU A 4 2.58 -4.63 -3.78
CA LEU A 4 3.22 -3.55 -3.05
C LEU A 4 3.11 -2.29 -3.89
N ILE A 5 2.37 -1.28 -3.40
CA ILE A 5 2.24 0.01 -4.07
C ILE A 5 3.00 1.05 -3.24
N LEU A 6 4.12 1.52 -3.80
CA LEU A 6 4.91 2.61 -3.24
C LEU A 6 4.72 3.86 -4.12
N ASN A 7 4.37 4.98 -3.50
CA ASN A 7 4.37 6.32 -4.11
C ASN A 7 3.56 6.48 -5.41
N TRP A 8 2.32 5.98 -5.46
CA TRP A 8 1.45 6.11 -6.64
C TRP A 8 0.33 7.14 -6.47
N TYR A 9 0.07 7.93 -7.51
CA TYR A 9 -1.11 8.78 -7.65
C TYR A 9 -2.05 8.20 -8.71
N PHE A 10 -3.25 7.74 -8.33
CA PHE A 10 -4.29 7.44 -9.30
C PHE A 10 -4.92 8.74 -9.79
N GLY A 11 -4.38 9.26 -10.89
CA GLY A 11 -5.05 10.27 -11.71
C GLY A 11 -6.46 9.81 -12.11
N VAL A 12 -7.30 10.79 -12.46
CA VAL A 12 -8.76 10.79 -12.69
C VAL A 12 -9.34 9.76 -13.68
N GLN A 13 -8.62 8.72 -14.07
CA GLN A 13 -9.21 7.58 -14.78
C GLN A 13 -9.94 6.66 -13.81
N SER A 14 -11.02 6.04 -14.29
CA SER A 14 -11.80 5.03 -13.55
C SER A 14 -10.89 3.85 -13.20
N PHE A 15 -10.31 3.90 -12.00
CA PHE A 15 -9.60 2.76 -11.44
C PHE A 15 -10.62 1.65 -11.22
N GLN A 16 -10.44 0.54 -11.95
CA GLN A 16 -11.38 -0.56 -11.98
C GLN A 16 -10.65 -1.78 -11.41
N PHE A 17 -11.06 -2.18 -10.21
CA PHE A 17 -10.48 -3.35 -9.55
C PHE A 17 -11.14 -4.61 -10.09
N ALA A 18 -10.34 -5.64 -10.36
CA ALA A 18 -10.86 -6.94 -10.72
C ALA A 18 -11.52 -7.57 -9.47
N PRO A 19 -12.77 -8.04 -9.54
CA PRO A 19 -13.42 -8.68 -8.39
C PRO A 19 -12.62 -9.85 -7.81
N GLU A 20 -11.87 -10.55 -8.67
CA GLU A 20 -11.02 -11.69 -8.33
C GLU A 20 -9.83 -11.31 -7.43
N THR A 21 -9.44 -10.03 -7.40
CA THR A 21 -8.34 -9.54 -6.57
C THR A 21 -8.82 -8.96 -5.23
N ALA A 22 -10.12 -8.92 -4.95
CA ALA A 22 -10.69 -8.29 -3.76
C ALA A 22 -10.13 -8.84 -2.42
N ASP A 23 -9.75 -10.12 -2.40
CA ASP A 23 -9.20 -10.80 -1.22
C ASP A 23 -7.66 -10.77 -1.17
N VAL A 24 -7.00 -10.24 -2.20
CA VAL A 24 -5.53 -10.10 -2.22
C VAL A 24 -5.11 -9.10 -1.14
N PRO A 25 -4.22 -9.49 -0.21
CA PRO A 25 -3.69 -8.55 0.77
C PRO A 25 -2.86 -7.47 0.08
N LEU A 26 -3.03 -6.23 0.52
CA LEU A 26 -2.40 -5.05 -0.04
C LEU A 26 -1.78 -4.23 1.09
N LEU A 27 -0.50 -3.88 0.94
CA LEU A 27 0.20 -2.97 1.85
C LEU A 27 0.50 -1.65 1.13
N MET A 28 0.12 -0.56 1.78
CA MET A 28 0.44 0.81 1.40
C MET A 28 1.34 1.43 2.46
N CYS A 29 2.48 1.97 2.05
CA CYS A 29 3.44 2.67 2.92
C CYS A 29 3.59 4.11 2.42
N HIS A 30 3.55 5.10 3.33
CA HIS A 30 3.63 6.51 2.92
C HIS A 30 4.33 7.41 3.95
N GLY A 31 5.21 8.30 3.49
CA GLY A 31 5.82 9.32 4.33
C GLY A 31 4.90 10.52 4.55
N GLU A 32 4.70 10.94 5.80
CA GLU A 32 3.79 12.08 6.08
C GLU A 32 4.38 13.43 5.66
N LYS A 33 5.70 13.50 5.53
CA LYS A 33 6.44 14.70 5.10
C LYS A 33 6.86 14.65 3.63
N ASP A 34 6.35 13.70 2.85
CA ASP A 34 6.67 13.60 1.43
C ASP A 34 6.23 14.88 0.67
N PRO A 35 7.18 15.67 0.15
CA PRO A 35 6.86 16.92 -0.54
C PRO A 35 6.42 16.71 -2.00
N VAL A 36 6.61 15.50 -2.56
CA VAL A 36 6.34 15.13 -3.95
C VAL A 36 4.97 14.49 -4.07
N VAL A 37 4.71 13.43 -3.30
CA VAL A 37 3.42 12.74 -3.24
C VAL A 37 2.78 13.03 -1.89
N ARG A 38 1.89 14.03 -1.87
CA ARG A 38 1.22 14.45 -0.63
C ARG A 38 0.55 13.26 0.06
N PHE A 39 0.72 13.17 1.37
CA PHE A 39 0.13 12.11 2.21
C PHE A 39 -1.38 11.94 2.01
N GLU A 40 -2.10 13.04 1.80
CA GLU A 40 -3.54 13.03 1.51
C GLU A 40 -3.89 12.20 0.27
N TYR A 41 -2.99 12.12 -0.71
CA TYR A 41 -3.20 11.28 -1.88
C TYR A 41 -3.08 9.79 -1.57
N GLY A 42 -2.21 9.42 -0.62
CA GLY A 42 -2.15 8.06 -0.09
C GLY A 42 -3.46 7.68 0.60
N LYS A 43 -4.00 8.57 1.46
CA LYS A 43 -5.32 8.39 2.10
C LYS A 43 -6.45 8.24 1.08
N MET A 44 -6.54 9.14 0.11
CA MET A 44 -7.56 9.09 -0.94
C MET A 44 -7.46 7.79 -1.75
N SER A 45 -6.25 7.29 -1.98
CA SER A 45 -6.04 6.02 -2.70
C SER A 45 -6.53 4.83 -1.87
N ARG A 46 -6.24 4.81 -0.57
CA ARG A 46 -6.80 3.83 0.37
C ARG A 46 -8.33 3.85 0.37
N GLU A 47 -8.94 5.02 0.51
CA GLU A 47 -10.41 5.16 0.52
C GLU A 47 -11.04 4.67 -0.78
N LYS A 48 -10.40 4.95 -1.94
CA LYS A 48 -10.85 4.43 -3.24
C LYS A 48 -10.74 2.90 -3.30
N LEU A 49 -9.68 2.29 -2.77
CA LEU A 49 -9.50 0.84 -2.73
C LEU A 49 -10.58 0.17 -1.86
N GLU A 50 -10.80 0.69 -0.65
CA GLU A 50 -11.85 0.20 0.25
C GLU A 50 -13.25 0.35 -0.41
N SER A 51 -13.52 1.49 -1.04
CA SER A 51 -14.79 1.75 -1.76
C SER A 51 -14.97 0.86 -2.99
N ALA A 52 -13.87 0.40 -3.61
CA ALA A 52 -13.90 -0.50 -4.76
C ALA A 52 -14.08 -1.98 -4.36
N GLY A 53 -14.16 -2.29 -3.06
CA GLY A 53 -14.40 -3.64 -2.54
C GLY A 53 -13.14 -4.43 -2.19
N VAL A 54 -11.98 -3.78 -2.12
CA VAL A 54 -10.76 -4.41 -1.58
C VAL A 54 -10.91 -4.58 -0.08
N LYS A 55 -10.74 -5.81 0.42
CA LYS A 55 -11.02 -6.12 1.83
C LYS A 55 -9.82 -6.01 2.75
N ASN A 56 -8.62 -6.26 2.21
CA ASN A 56 -7.41 -6.47 3.00
C ASN A 56 -6.36 -5.39 2.71
N VAL A 57 -6.65 -4.14 3.06
CA VAL A 57 -5.74 -2.99 2.87
C VAL A 57 -5.09 -2.61 4.20
N GLU A 58 -3.77 -2.78 4.28
CA GLU A 58 -2.93 -2.27 5.37
C GLU A 58 -2.31 -0.93 4.91
N PHE A 59 -2.43 0.13 5.71
CA PHE A 59 -1.86 1.44 5.41
C PHE A 59 -0.97 1.91 6.56
N HIS A 60 0.32 2.03 6.29
CA HIS A 60 1.35 2.43 7.25
C HIS A 60 1.84 3.83 6.89
N SER A 61 1.91 4.72 7.88
CA SER A 61 2.44 6.07 7.72
C SER A 61 3.67 6.29 8.58
N TYR A 62 4.60 7.09 8.06
CA TYR A 62 5.88 7.37 8.69
C TYR A 62 6.03 8.90 8.91
N PRO A 63 5.83 9.41 10.15
CA PRO A 63 5.72 10.84 10.43
C PRO A 63 6.91 11.70 10.03
N ASP A 64 8.12 11.15 10.11
CA ASP A 64 9.37 11.86 9.83
C ASP A 64 9.98 11.54 8.46
N MET A 65 9.26 10.74 7.64
CA MET A 65 9.74 10.33 6.32
C MET A 65 9.24 11.29 5.24
N GLU A 66 10.18 11.81 4.46
CA GLU A 66 9.92 12.57 3.23
C GLU A 66 9.73 11.60 2.03
N HIS A 67 10.13 12.01 0.82
CA HIS A 67 10.09 11.13 -0.34
C HIS A 67 11.28 10.15 -0.31
N GLY A 68 11.03 8.92 0.10
CA GLY A 68 12.06 7.89 0.20
C GLY A 68 11.58 6.64 0.91
N ALA A 69 12.53 5.86 1.42
CA ALA A 69 12.29 4.69 2.24
C ALA A 69 13.04 4.83 3.57
N CYS A 70 12.49 4.28 4.65
CA CYS A 70 13.13 4.22 5.97
C CYS A 70 13.28 2.78 6.48
N MET A 71 14.05 2.60 7.55
CA MET A 71 14.26 1.27 8.13
C MET A 71 12.97 0.69 8.71
N GLU A 72 12.12 1.55 9.26
CA GLU A 72 10.80 1.18 9.79
C GLU A 72 9.90 0.65 8.66
N GLU A 73 9.90 1.31 7.49
CA GLU A 73 9.16 0.84 6.32
C GLU A 73 9.66 -0.52 5.84
N LEU A 74 10.99 -0.70 5.76
CA LEU A 74 11.57 -1.98 5.34
C LEU A 74 11.23 -3.13 6.30
N ASP A 75 11.18 -2.85 7.61
CA ASP A 75 10.79 -3.84 8.63
C ASP A 75 9.30 -4.22 8.49
N ASP A 76 8.42 -3.24 8.29
CA ASP A 76 7.00 -3.47 8.06
C ASP A 76 6.75 -4.27 6.78
N VAL A 77 7.42 -3.91 5.68
CA VAL A 77 7.35 -4.65 4.41
C VAL A 77 7.85 -6.08 4.60
N THR A 78 8.95 -6.27 5.33
CA THR A 78 9.49 -7.62 5.60
C THR A 78 8.50 -8.46 6.39
N LYS A 79 7.93 -7.92 7.47
CA LYS A 79 6.90 -8.58 8.28
C LYS A 79 5.66 -8.91 7.47
N TRP A 80 5.24 -8.01 6.59
CA TRP A 80 4.09 -8.22 5.73
C TRP A 80 4.35 -9.33 4.70
N LEU A 81 5.50 -9.29 4.01
CA LEU A 81 5.90 -10.32 3.05
C LEU A 81 5.95 -11.72 3.70
N GLN A 82 6.45 -11.82 4.93
CA GLN A 82 6.45 -13.08 5.69
C GLN A 82 5.04 -13.61 5.99
N ARG A 83 4.03 -12.74 6.09
CA ARG A 83 2.63 -13.16 6.29
C ARG A 83 1.94 -13.57 4.98
N VAL A 84 2.23 -12.89 3.88
CA VAL A 84 1.49 -13.05 2.62
C VAL A 84 2.12 -14.02 1.64
N ILE A 85 3.42 -14.30 1.78
CA ILE A 85 4.12 -15.30 0.98
C ILE A 85 4.00 -16.65 1.71
N PRO A 86 3.30 -17.64 1.14
CA PRO A 86 3.26 -18.97 1.71
C PRO A 86 4.67 -19.57 1.70
N GLU A 87 5.03 -20.30 2.77
CA GLU A 87 6.30 -21.01 2.82
C GLU A 87 6.42 -21.93 1.61
N THR A 88 7.45 -21.73 0.80
CA THR A 88 7.76 -22.64 -0.28
C THR A 88 8.16 -23.98 0.36
N GLN A 89 7.27 -24.97 0.33
CA GLN A 89 7.65 -26.34 0.66
C GLN A 89 8.82 -26.73 -0.24
N LYS A 90 9.99 -26.93 0.37
CA LYS A 90 11.14 -27.57 -0.27
C LYS A 90 10.95 -29.07 -0.32
#